data_AF-A0A017SSU6-F1
#
_entry.id   AF-A0A017SSU6-F1
#
_cell.length_a   1.000
_cell.length_b   1.000
_cell.length_c   1.000
_cell.angle_alpha   90.00
_cell.angle_beta   90.00
_cell.angle_gamma   90.00
#
_symmetry.space_group_name_H-M   'P 1'
#
loop_
_entity.id
_entity.type
_entity.pdbx_description
1 polymer ?
#
loop_
_entity_poly.entity_id
_entity_poly.type
_entity_poly.pdbx_seq_one_letter_code
_entity_poly.pdbx_strand_id
1 'polypeptide(L)'
;MNVIVFTGPTLSAAEGAKAFGSAGEAARGEEAARGEAARGEAARGEVSGGIGMSGGGAAARLNAVFLPPAAQGDVYRAARERPWGIGIIDGYFDRVPSVSHKEILWAMAQGVHVFGAASMGALRAAELAAFGMEGVGAIFEGYLRGDIEADDEVAVAHAPAADGYRAVSEALVNMRATLRAAEQEGIVGAAQRVRLEALAAGMFYADRVYPAVFRAAGQAGVDGSTLQALRAFVASRRVDQKRRDALAMLGAMQGRYQGEGGDARAVPKRVEFHFEATDAWEHIRESAERGAFTAAASAPDAAVEALKRGGGYMAARKGALGRALAIEAARRQNRQVGAALMEDAAEALCREHGLGGLGALGAWLARQGVVGEAETVRFLEEEAHVRWAERVYGGEVERCLVGYLQATGAYGELREGEGREG
;
A
#
# COMPACT_ATOMS: atom_id res chain seq x y z
N MET A 1 0.60 22.31 -0.67
CA MET A 1 1.45 21.43 0.15
C MET A 1 2.74 21.21 -0.60
N ASN A 2 3.91 21.42 0.00
CA ASN A 2 5.14 21.49 -0.82
C ASN A 2 5.80 20.12 -0.94
N VAL A 3 5.85 19.32 0.12
CA VAL A 3 6.43 17.97 0.10
C VAL A 3 5.59 16.99 0.89
N ILE A 4 5.55 15.74 0.43
CA ILE A 4 5.00 14.59 1.16
C ILE A 4 6.13 13.57 1.38
N VAL A 5 6.28 13.01 2.58
CA VAL A 5 7.29 11.98 2.87
C VAL A 5 6.64 10.77 3.53
N PHE A 6 6.83 9.58 2.97
CA PHE A 6 6.39 8.32 3.57
C PHE A 6 7.49 7.72 4.45
N THR A 7 7.20 7.51 5.73
CA THR A 7 8.18 7.07 6.74
C THR A 7 7.54 6.17 7.81
N GLY A 8 8.35 5.41 8.55
CA GLY A 8 7.90 4.66 9.71
C GLY A 8 9.05 4.19 10.59
N PRO A 9 9.40 2.89 10.59
CA PRO A 9 10.41 2.33 11.49
C PRO A 9 11.80 2.94 11.32
N THR A 10 12.13 3.47 10.14
CA THR A 10 13.47 4.04 9.86
C THR A 10 13.66 5.42 10.47
N LEU A 11 12.61 6.25 10.46
CA LEU A 11 12.63 7.61 10.99
C LEU A 11 11.20 7.98 11.39
N SER A 12 10.99 8.32 12.66
CA SER A 12 9.66 8.72 13.11
C SER A 12 9.22 10.03 12.43
N ALA A 13 7.91 10.22 12.24
CA ALA A 13 7.37 11.47 11.68
C ALA A 13 7.82 12.72 12.46
N ALA A 14 7.92 12.62 13.79
CA ALA A 14 8.39 13.70 14.65
C ALA A 14 9.88 14.03 14.43
N GLU A 15 10.74 13.01 14.31
CA GLU A 15 12.15 13.23 13.96
C GLU A 15 12.32 13.78 12.55
N GLY A 16 11.54 13.27 11.60
CA GLY A 16 11.49 13.77 10.23
C GLY A 16 11.12 15.25 10.17
N ALA A 17 10.04 15.64 10.85
CA ALA A 17 9.61 17.04 10.93
C ALA A 17 10.68 17.94 11.57
N LYS A 18 11.33 17.47 12.64
CA LYS A 18 12.43 18.20 13.29
C LYS A 18 13.65 18.37 12.39
N ALA A 19 14.03 17.32 11.66
CA ALA A 19 15.13 17.36 10.71
C ALA A 19 14.81 18.24 9.49
N PHE A 20 13.54 18.24 9.06
CA PHE A 20 13.08 18.98 7.90
C PHE A 20 12.75 20.46 8.19
N GLY A 21 12.53 20.83 9.44
CA GLY A 21 12.13 22.18 9.83
C GLY A 21 12.88 22.68 11.05
N SER A 22 14.13 23.12 10.89
CA SER A 22 14.84 23.92 11.89
C SER A 22 14.21 25.32 12.08
N ALA A 23 12.95 25.37 12.55
CA ALA A 23 12.38 26.14 13.66
C ALA A 23 10.85 26.30 13.47
N GLY A 24 10.05 25.52 14.23
CA GLY A 24 8.67 25.89 14.57
C GLY A 24 7.57 24.87 14.21
N GLU A 25 6.91 24.38 15.27
CA GLU A 25 5.59 23.73 15.32
C GLU A 25 5.43 22.33 14.68
N ALA A 26 5.72 21.32 15.50
CA ALA A 26 5.06 20.02 15.40
C ALA A 26 3.56 20.22 15.70
N ALA A 27 2.73 20.32 14.66
CA ALA A 27 1.29 20.23 14.83
C ALA A 27 0.95 18.80 15.26
N ARG A 28 0.28 18.71 16.42
CA ARG A 28 -0.10 17.53 17.20
C ARG A 28 -0.59 16.36 16.33
N GLY A 29 0.29 15.39 16.13
CA GLY A 29 -0.05 14.03 15.71
C GLY A 29 -0.12 13.11 16.92
N GLU A 30 -1.10 13.31 17.80
CA GLU A 30 -1.34 12.42 18.94
C GLU A 30 -2.80 11.92 19.01
N GLU A 31 -3.59 12.16 17.96
CA GLU A 31 -5.00 11.74 17.87
C GLU A 31 -5.29 10.90 16.62
N ALA A 32 -4.31 10.09 16.19
CA ALA A 32 -4.46 9.11 15.11
C ALA A 32 -4.04 7.67 15.52
N ALA A 33 -3.72 7.43 16.80
CA ALA A 33 -3.36 6.11 17.33
C ALA A 33 -4.48 5.44 18.16
N ARG A 34 -5.70 6.00 18.15
CA ARG A 34 -6.91 5.37 18.72
C ARG A 34 -7.99 5.34 17.66
N GLY A 35 -7.83 4.45 16.69
CA GLY A 35 -8.75 4.32 15.56
C GLY A 35 -8.67 2.96 14.87
N GLU A 36 -8.29 1.92 15.61
CA GLU A 36 -8.46 0.52 15.16
C GLU A 36 -9.16 -0.30 16.26
N ALA A 37 -10.16 0.32 16.88
CA ALA A 37 -11.23 -0.35 17.59
C ALA A 37 -12.46 0.57 17.53
N ALA A 38 -13.46 0.15 16.73
CA ALA A 38 -14.78 0.78 16.55
C ALA A 38 -14.87 2.03 15.65
N ARG A 39 -15.84 1.95 14.72
CA ARG A 39 -16.31 3.03 13.84
C ARG A 39 -17.22 4.00 14.59
N GLY A 40 -17.19 5.28 14.20
CA GLY A 40 -18.28 6.25 14.36
C GLY A 40 -17.94 7.48 15.19
N GLU A 41 -17.73 8.64 14.55
CA GLU A 41 -18.70 9.75 14.49
C GLU A 41 -18.09 10.95 13.73
N ALA A 42 -18.96 11.72 13.08
CA ALA A 42 -18.61 12.84 12.22
C ALA A 42 -18.16 14.08 13.02
N ALA A 43 -17.13 14.78 12.54
CA ALA A 43 -17.01 16.22 12.76
C ALA A 43 -16.24 16.87 11.60
N ARG A 44 -16.99 17.57 10.75
CA ARG A 44 -16.46 18.58 9.84
C ARG A 44 -15.92 19.74 10.68
N GLY A 45 -14.73 20.21 10.36
CA GLY A 45 -14.18 21.48 10.81
C GLY A 45 -13.46 22.16 9.66
N GLU A 46 -14.22 22.90 8.84
CA GLU A 46 -13.63 24.00 8.09
C GLU A 46 -13.18 25.07 9.10
N VAL A 47 -11.89 25.42 9.06
CA VAL A 47 -11.42 26.69 9.63
C VAL A 47 -10.71 27.46 8.53
N SER A 48 -11.47 28.34 7.90
CA SER A 48 -10.97 29.54 7.25
C SER A 48 -10.41 30.46 8.34
N GLY A 49 -9.10 30.70 8.34
CA GLY A 49 -8.40 31.56 9.28
C GLY A 49 -7.51 32.53 8.53
N GLY A 50 -7.84 33.82 8.61
CA GLY A 50 -7.35 34.87 7.74
C GLY A 50 -5.83 35.07 7.74
N ILE A 51 -5.33 35.44 6.57
CA ILE A 51 -3.97 35.90 6.34
C ILE A 51 -3.79 37.24 7.06
N GLY A 52 -3.12 37.22 8.21
CA GLY A 52 -2.46 38.38 8.77
C GLY A 52 -1.08 38.51 8.13
N MET A 53 -0.96 39.31 7.07
CA MET A 53 0.35 39.73 6.57
C MET A 53 0.94 40.77 7.53
N SER A 54 2.04 40.44 8.20
CA SER A 54 3.02 41.44 8.64
C SER A 54 4.37 41.12 8.01
N GLY A 55 4.88 42.11 7.28
CA GLY A 55 6.03 41.99 6.40
C GLY A 55 7.35 41.83 7.14
N GLY A 56 8.16 40.92 6.64
CA GLY A 56 9.60 40.75 6.89
C GLY A 56 10.07 39.60 6.02
N GLY A 57 11.05 39.82 5.15
CA GLY A 57 11.47 38.86 4.12
C GLY A 57 11.83 37.48 4.68
N ALA A 58 10.87 36.57 4.67
CA ALA A 58 11.07 35.17 5.03
C ALA A 58 11.25 34.38 3.74
N ALA A 59 12.44 33.84 3.52
CA ALA A 59 12.65 32.82 2.50
C ALA A 59 11.58 31.74 2.68
N ALA A 60 10.72 31.53 1.67
CA ALA A 60 9.62 30.57 1.75
C ALA A 60 10.15 29.20 2.16
N ARG A 61 9.81 28.78 3.39
CA ARG A 61 10.23 27.49 3.96
C ARG A 61 9.50 26.36 3.24
N LEU A 62 10.19 25.25 3.04
CA LEU A 62 9.61 24.02 2.51
C LEU A 62 8.80 23.35 3.63
N ASN A 63 7.48 23.22 3.45
CA ASN A 63 6.63 22.49 4.38
C ASN A 63 6.49 21.04 3.90
N ALA A 64 6.81 20.07 4.77
CA ALA A 64 6.59 18.65 4.52
C ALA A 64 5.51 18.07 5.43
N VAL A 65 4.74 17.14 4.88
CA VAL A 65 3.87 16.26 5.65
C VAL A 65 4.46 14.86 5.65
N PHE A 66 4.57 14.28 6.83
CA PHE A 66 5.06 12.92 7.03
C PHE A 66 3.87 11.97 7.17
N LEU A 67 3.78 11.01 6.27
CA LEU A 67 2.78 9.96 6.24
C LEU A 67 3.39 8.63 6.71
N PRO A 68 2.56 7.64 7.08
CA PRO A 68 3.00 6.28 7.38
C PRO A 68 3.79 5.62 6.23
N PRO A 69 4.36 4.41 6.42
CA PRO A 69 5.04 3.68 5.35
C PRO A 69 4.15 3.54 4.10
N ALA A 70 4.73 3.72 2.92
CA ALA A 70 3.99 3.68 1.66
C ALA A 70 3.41 2.29 1.39
N ALA A 71 2.10 2.22 1.16
CA ALA A 71 1.41 1.08 0.57
C ALA A 71 1.05 1.36 -0.90
N GLN A 72 0.63 0.32 -1.62
CA GLN A 72 0.08 0.47 -2.96
C GLN A 72 -1.14 1.41 -2.96
N GLY A 73 -1.12 2.37 -3.88
CA GLY A 73 -2.11 3.43 -4.04
C GLY A 73 -1.78 4.72 -3.29
N ASP A 74 -0.86 4.71 -2.33
CA ASP A 74 -0.53 5.90 -1.54
C ASP A 74 0.24 6.95 -2.34
N VAL A 75 1.20 6.53 -3.17
CA VAL A 75 1.95 7.46 -4.02
C VAL A 75 1.03 8.08 -5.07
N TYR A 76 0.11 7.30 -5.64
CA TYR A 76 -0.95 7.85 -6.50
C TYR A 76 -1.77 8.91 -5.78
N ARG A 77 -2.29 8.62 -4.57
CA ARG A 77 -3.09 9.56 -3.77
C ARG A 77 -2.31 10.84 -3.45
N ALA A 78 -1.06 10.71 -3.00
CA ALA A 78 -0.19 11.84 -2.68
C ALA A 78 0.10 12.70 -3.92
N ALA A 79 0.38 12.10 -5.07
CA ALA A 79 0.67 12.82 -6.30
C ALA A 79 -0.54 13.61 -6.83
N ARG A 80 -1.79 13.20 -6.53
CA ARG A 80 -3.00 13.95 -6.88
C ARG A 80 -3.10 15.30 -6.16
N GLU A 81 -2.46 15.46 -5.01
CA GLU A 81 -2.35 16.76 -4.32
C GLU A 81 -1.37 17.72 -5.02
N ARG A 82 -0.66 17.25 -6.05
CA ARG A 82 0.35 17.99 -6.81
C ARG A 82 1.40 18.65 -5.90
N PRO A 83 2.03 17.89 -4.98
CA PRO A 83 3.16 18.41 -4.22
C PRO A 83 4.32 18.71 -5.18
N TRP A 84 5.26 19.56 -4.75
CA TRP A 84 6.50 19.73 -5.50
C TRP A 84 7.30 18.42 -5.52
N GLY A 85 7.33 17.69 -4.39
CA GLY A 85 8.00 16.40 -4.36
C GLY A 85 7.46 15.41 -3.33
N ILE A 86 7.72 14.14 -3.59
CA ILE A 86 7.40 12.99 -2.74
C ILE A 86 8.71 12.31 -2.34
N GLY A 87 8.93 12.11 -1.04
CA GLY A 87 10.02 11.30 -0.51
C GLY A 87 9.49 9.94 -0.04
N ILE A 88 10.15 8.85 -0.42
CA ILE A 88 9.82 7.50 0.04
C ILE A 88 11.00 7.01 0.89
N ILE A 89 10.76 6.81 2.18
CA ILE A 89 11.72 6.15 3.08
C ILE A 89 11.27 4.70 3.23
N ASP A 90 10.15 4.49 3.94
CA ASP A 90 9.62 3.17 4.28
C ASP A 90 8.39 2.80 3.44
N GLY A 91 8.21 1.50 3.23
CA GLY A 91 7.01 0.91 2.63
C GLY A 91 6.69 -0.44 3.26
N TYR A 92 5.47 -0.92 3.08
CA TYR A 92 5.05 -2.25 3.54
C TYR A 92 5.62 -3.35 2.64
N PHE A 93 5.96 -4.52 3.21
CA PHE A 93 6.65 -5.63 2.51
C PHE A 93 5.94 -7.01 2.60
N ASP A 94 4.82 -7.13 3.33
CA ASP A 94 4.17 -8.43 3.59
C ASP A 94 2.64 -8.39 3.42
N ARG A 95 1.92 -7.86 4.42
CA ARG A 95 0.45 -7.93 4.50
C ARG A 95 -0.30 -6.98 3.58
N VAL A 96 0.38 -5.96 3.09
CA VAL A 96 -0.18 -4.92 2.22
C VAL A 96 0.69 -4.86 0.98
N PRO A 97 0.11 -4.85 -0.24
CA PRO A 97 0.89 -4.70 -1.45
C PRO A 97 1.79 -3.47 -1.35
N SER A 98 3.07 -3.65 -1.63
CA SER A 98 4.06 -2.57 -1.63
C SER A 98 3.75 -1.54 -2.71
N VAL A 99 4.28 -0.33 -2.52
CA VAL A 99 4.25 0.72 -3.55
C VAL A 99 4.71 0.20 -4.91
N SER A 100 3.90 0.43 -5.94
CA SER A 100 4.16 -0.03 -7.30
C SER A 100 5.03 0.94 -8.08
N HIS A 101 5.90 0.41 -8.94
CA HIS A 101 6.67 1.20 -9.90
C HIS A 101 5.79 2.11 -10.76
N LYS A 102 4.60 1.63 -11.16
CA LYS A 102 3.66 2.38 -11.99
C LYS A 102 3.16 3.65 -11.29
N GLU A 103 2.97 3.63 -9.97
CA GLU A 103 2.56 4.82 -9.23
C GLU A 103 3.65 5.89 -9.21
N ILE A 104 4.91 5.47 -9.05
CA ILE A 104 6.06 6.38 -9.05
C ILE A 104 6.27 6.96 -10.44
N LEU A 105 6.26 6.12 -11.48
CA LEU A 105 6.35 6.56 -12.87
C LEU A 105 5.21 7.54 -13.22
N TRP A 106 3.98 7.24 -12.79
CA TRP A 106 2.85 8.14 -12.99
C TRP A 106 3.06 9.48 -12.28
N ALA A 107 3.44 9.47 -11.00
CA ALA A 107 3.70 10.68 -10.23
C ALA A 107 4.75 11.57 -10.89
N MET A 108 5.86 11.00 -11.35
CA MET A 108 6.90 11.73 -12.09
C MET A 108 6.38 12.28 -13.42
N ALA A 109 5.56 11.51 -14.16
CA ALA A 109 4.93 11.98 -15.39
C ALA A 109 3.92 13.12 -15.16
N GLN A 110 3.36 13.24 -13.96
CA GLN A 110 2.54 14.39 -13.54
C GLN A 110 3.37 15.62 -13.10
N GLY A 111 4.69 15.56 -13.21
CA GLY A 111 5.58 16.66 -12.87
C GLY A 111 6.02 16.70 -11.40
N VAL A 112 5.75 15.65 -10.62
CA VAL A 112 6.17 15.56 -9.22
C VAL A 112 7.59 15.01 -9.13
N HIS A 113 8.47 15.67 -8.37
CA HIS A 113 9.81 15.14 -8.09
C HIS A 113 9.71 13.98 -7.08
N VAL A 114 10.24 12.79 -7.40
CA VAL A 114 10.16 11.64 -6.49
C VAL A 114 11.55 11.23 -6.03
N PHE A 115 11.74 11.17 -4.72
CA PHE A 115 12.98 10.80 -4.05
C PHE A 115 12.81 9.48 -3.30
N GLY A 116 13.87 8.67 -3.22
CA GLY A 116 13.86 7.43 -2.45
C GLY A 116 15.16 7.17 -1.70
N ALA A 117 15.06 6.68 -0.46
CA ALA A 117 16.21 6.38 0.38
C ALA A 117 15.91 5.29 1.42
N ALA A 118 16.98 4.80 2.06
CA ALA A 118 17.02 3.99 3.27
C ALA A 118 16.39 2.58 3.25
N SER A 119 15.15 2.43 2.79
CA SER A 119 14.39 1.19 2.91
C SER A 119 13.80 0.82 1.54
N MET A 120 12.52 0.47 1.47
CA MET A 120 11.78 0.30 0.22
C MET A 120 11.99 1.46 -0.77
N GLY A 121 12.14 2.69 -0.27
CA GLY A 121 12.42 3.85 -1.09
C GLY A 121 13.74 3.78 -1.86
N ALA A 122 14.81 3.28 -1.23
CA ALA A 122 16.11 3.11 -1.89
C ALA A 122 16.05 2.05 -3.00
N LEU A 123 15.36 0.93 -2.74
CA LEU A 123 15.14 -0.12 -3.73
C LEU A 123 14.39 0.42 -4.96
N ARG A 124 13.24 1.08 -4.74
CA ARG A 124 12.45 1.68 -5.82
C ARG A 124 13.21 2.75 -6.58
N ALA A 125 14.03 3.55 -5.89
CA ALA A 125 14.89 4.53 -6.54
C ALA A 125 15.94 3.88 -7.42
N ALA A 126 16.57 2.78 -7.01
CA ALA A 126 17.54 2.06 -7.83
C ALA A 126 16.90 1.48 -9.10
N GLU A 127 15.73 0.87 -8.97
CA GLU A 127 14.98 0.30 -10.10
C GLU A 127 14.47 1.37 -11.08
N LEU A 128 14.18 2.59 -10.59
CA LEU A 128 13.60 3.68 -11.37
C LEU A 128 14.56 4.83 -11.66
N ALA A 129 15.85 4.68 -11.33
CA ALA A 129 16.87 5.71 -11.56
C ALA A 129 16.96 6.10 -13.03
N ALA A 130 16.93 5.12 -13.94
CA ALA A 130 16.94 5.33 -15.39
C ALA A 130 15.69 6.07 -15.91
N PHE A 131 14.60 6.07 -15.13
CA PHE A 131 13.35 6.78 -15.45
C PHE A 131 13.25 8.12 -14.73
N GLY A 132 14.27 8.51 -13.96
CA GLY A 132 14.38 9.82 -13.32
C GLY A 132 13.98 9.87 -11.85
N MET A 133 13.71 8.75 -11.18
CA MET A 133 13.55 8.77 -9.71
C MET A 133 14.89 9.10 -9.04
N GLU A 134 14.87 9.97 -8.03
CA GLU A 134 16.09 10.50 -7.41
C GLU A 134 16.44 9.69 -6.15
N GLY A 135 17.43 8.81 -6.26
CA GLY A 135 17.91 8.01 -5.13
C GLY A 135 18.93 8.75 -4.28
N VAL A 136 18.87 8.54 -2.96
CA VAL A 136 19.79 9.18 -2.00
C VAL A 136 20.31 8.18 -0.97
N GLY A 137 21.62 8.25 -0.71
CA GLY A 137 22.27 7.53 0.37
C GLY A 137 22.95 6.23 -0.05
N ALA A 138 23.69 5.63 0.89
CA ALA A 138 24.56 4.49 0.63
C ALA A 138 23.80 3.21 0.25
N ILE A 139 22.57 3.04 0.74
CA ILE A 139 21.72 1.88 0.45
C ILE A 139 21.21 1.95 -0.99
N PHE A 140 20.77 3.12 -1.45
CA PHE A 140 20.40 3.33 -2.85
C PHE A 140 21.59 3.04 -3.78
N GLU A 141 22.75 3.61 -3.46
CA GLU A 141 23.97 3.34 -4.25
C GLU A 141 24.37 1.87 -4.24
N GLY A 142 24.17 1.18 -3.12
CA GLY A 142 24.42 -0.26 -2.99
C GLY A 142 23.54 -1.08 -3.94
N TYR A 143 22.23 -0.80 -4.00
CA TYR A 143 21.35 -1.42 -4.99
C TYR A 143 21.74 -1.06 -6.42
N LEU A 144 22.05 0.21 -6.69
CA LEU A 144 22.40 0.67 -8.04
C LEU A 144 23.66 -0.02 -8.59
N ARG A 145 24.63 -0.33 -7.72
CA ARG A 145 25.86 -1.05 -8.09
C ARG A 145 25.72 -2.58 -8.06
N GLY A 146 24.62 -3.11 -7.53
CA GLY A 146 24.46 -4.55 -7.27
C GLY A 146 25.24 -5.06 -6.06
N ASP A 147 25.74 -4.17 -5.18
CA ASP A 147 26.34 -4.58 -3.90
C ASP A 147 25.27 -5.15 -2.93
N ILE A 148 24.01 -4.74 -3.14
CA ILE A 148 22.81 -5.20 -2.45
C ILE A 148 21.84 -5.66 -3.54
N GLU A 149 21.37 -6.90 -3.46
CA GLU A 149 20.43 -7.46 -4.45
C GLU A 149 19.14 -7.97 -3.82
N ALA A 150 19.19 -8.44 -2.57
CA ALA A 150 18.04 -9.04 -1.91
C ALA A 150 17.14 -7.98 -1.27
N ASP A 151 15.85 -7.99 -1.60
CA ASP A 151 14.86 -7.04 -1.08
C ASP A 151 14.76 -7.07 0.46
N ASP A 152 15.00 -8.22 1.09
CA ASP A 152 14.91 -8.38 2.54
C ASP A 152 16.11 -7.77 3.30
N GLU A 153 17.13 -7.28 2.60
CA GLU A 153 18.28 -6.59 3.21
C GLU A 153 17.85 -5.32 3.95
N VAL A 154 16.80 -4.66 3.47
CA VAL A 154 16.23 -3.44 4.06
C VAL A 154 14.99 -3.70 4.91
N ALA A 155 14.42 -4.91 4.85
CA ALA A 155 13.20 -5.27 5.54
C ALA A 155 13.40 -5.35 7.07
N VAL A 156 12.38 -4.93 7.81
CA VAL A 156 12.30 -5.07 9.27
C VAL A 156 10.89 -5.51 9.65
N ALA A 157 10.78 -6.37 10.65
CA ALA A 157 9.54 -6.54 11.37
C ALA A 157 9.34 -5.35 12.29
N HIS A 158 8.12 -4.81 12.33
CA HIS A 158 7.77 -3.67 13.16
C HIS A 158 6.42 -3.89 13.84
N ALA A 159 6.21 -3.20 14.95
CA ALA A 159 4.93 -3.15 15.63
C ALA A 159 3.86 -2.44 14.76
N PRO A 160 2.57 -2.65 15.02
CA PRO A 160 1.50 -1.94 14.31
C PRO A 160 1.57 -0.42 14.48
N ALA A 161 0.73 0.30 13.72
CA ALA A 161 0.67 1.76 13.75
C ALA A 161 0.38 2.33 15.15
N ALA A 162 -0.45 1.63 15.93
CA ALA A 162 -0.79 2.00 17.31
C ALA A 162 0.43 2.09 18.25
N ASP A 163 1.50 1.34 17.93
CA ASP A 163 2.76 1.31 18.67
C ASP A 163 3.87 2.11 17.95
N GLY A 164 3.49 2.99 17.02
CA GLY A 164 4.39 3.91 16.35
C GLY A 164 5.38 3.25 15.39
N TYR A 165 5.04 2.09 14.81
CA TYR A 165 5.90 1.35 13.87
C TYR A 165 7.27 0.95 14.44
N ARG A 166 7.38 0.79 15.76
CA ARG A 166 8.66 0.44 16.40
C ARG A 166 9.23 -0.86 15.81
N ALA A 167 10.45 -0.80 15.30
CA ALA A 167 11.16 -1.97 14.80
C ALA A 167 11.36 -3.01 15.92
N VAL A 168 11.07 -4.28 15.61
CA VAL A 168 11.27 -5.43 16.51
C VAL A 168 12.34 -6.40 15.98
N SER A 169 12.74 -6.24 14.72
CA SER A 169 13.94 -6.82 14.14
C SER A 169 14.85 -5.73 13.58
N GLU A 170 16.03 -6.11 13.08
CA GLU A 170 17.05 -5.20 12.57
C GLU A 170 17.34 -5.49 11.08
N ALA A 171 17.52 -4.43 10.29
CA ALA A 171 17.79 -4.56 8.86
C ALA A 171 19.21 -5.09 8.62
N LEU A 172 19.40 -5.92 7.59
CA LEU A 172 20.72 -6.48 7.28
C LEU A 172 21.72 -5.39 6.92
N VAL A 173 21.30 -4.35 6.19
CA VAL A 173 22.14 -3.19 5.86
C VAL A 173 22.69 -2.48 7.11
N ASN A 174 21.90 -2.36 8.17
CA ASN A 174 22.33 -1.79 9.45
C ASN A 174 23.32 -2.71 10.16
N MET A 175 23.09 -4.02 10.13
CA MET A 175 24.03 -5.00 10.68
C MET A 175 25.36 -4.98 9.94
N ARG A 176 25.36 -4.96 8.59
CA ARG A 176 26.57 -4.84 7.78
C ARG A 176 27.33 -3.56 8.10
N ALA A 177 26.65 -2.41 8.18
CA ALA A 177 27.28 -1.15 8.54
C ALA A 177 27.89 -1.19 9.96
N THR A 178 27.18 -1.78 10.93
CA THR A 178 27.65 -1.94 12.30
C THR A 178 28.85 -2.89 12.40
N LEU A 179 28.84 -4.00 11.68
CA LEU A 179 29.93 -4.98 11.68
C LEU A 179 31.18 -4.45 10.94
N ARG A 180 31.01 -3.64 9.89
CA ARG A 180 32.13 -2.90 9.27
C ARG A 180 32.75 -1.89 10.24
N ALA A 181 31.95 -1.17 11.02
CA ALA A 181 32.47 -0.28 12.06
C ALA A 181 33.22 -1.04 13.15
N ALA A 182 32.72 -2.22 13.56
CA ALA A 182 33.40 -3.09 14.52
C ALA A 182 34.75 -3.61 13.99
N GLU A 183 34.83 -3.94 12.68
CA GLU A 183 36.09 -4.31 12.03
C GLU A 183 37.10 -3.15 12.02
N GLN A 184 36.65 -1.95 11.67
CA GLN A 184 37.51 -0.75 11.65
C GLN A 184 38.08 -0.41 13.03
N GLU A 185 37.35 -0.72 14.11
CA GLU A 185 37.80 -0.55 15.49
C GLU A 185 38.57 -1.76 16.04
N GLY A 186 38.82 -2.78 15.22
CA GLY A 186 39.59 -3.97 15.61
C GLY A 186 38.87 -4.92 16.57
N ILE A 187 37.55 -4.80 16.72
CA ILE A 187 36.74 -5.70 17.55
C ILE A 187 36.62 -7.08 16.90
N VAL A 188 36.60 -7.12 15.57
CA VAL A 188 36.59 -8.33 14.75
C VAL A 188 37.53 -8.19 13.57
N GLY A 189 38.09 -9.29 13.08
CA GLY A 189 38.79 -9.32 11.79
C GLY A 189 37.84 -9.45 10.60
N ALA A 190 38.35 -9.23 9.39
CA ALA A 190 37.59 -9.32 8.13
C ALA A 190 36.85 -10.65 7.95
N ALA A 191 37.52 -11.77 8.22
CA ALA A 191 36.91 -13.10 8.11
C ALA A 191 35.76 -13.31 9.10
N GLN A 192 35.88 -12.78 10.32
CA GLN A 192 34.81 -12.84 11.32
C GLN A 192 33.63 -11.96 10.91
N ARG A 193 33.89 -10.75 10.41
CA ARG A 193 32.84 -9.86 9.87
C ARG A 193 32.04 -10.57 8.78
N VAL A 194 32.70 -11.08 7.74
CA VAL A 194 32.04 -11.76 6.62
C VAL A 194 31.19 -12.94 7.12
N ARG A 195 31.70 -13.71 8.09
CA ARG A 195 30.95 -14.82 8.69
C ARG A 195 29.72 -14.35 9.46
N LEU A 196 29.82 -13.27 10.23
CA LEU A 196 28.69 -12.69 10.97
C LEU A 196 27.63 -12.12 10.03
N GLU A 197 28.05 -11.45 8.95
CA GLU A 197 27.13 -10.98 7.90
C GLU A 197 26.39 -12.13 7.22
N ALA A 198 27.10 -13.23 6.88
CA ALA A 198 26.48 -14.41 6.30
C ALA A 198 25.47 -15.08 7.24
N LEU A 199 25.78 -15.16 8.55
CA LEU A 199 24.84 -15.66 9.55
C LEU A 199 23.60 -14.79 9.68
N ALA A 200 23.75 -13.46 9.62
CA ALA A 200 22.63 -12.54 9.66
C ALA A 200 21.77 -12.60 8.38
N ALA A 201 22.41 -12.75 7.22
CA ALA A 201 21.75 -12.91 5.92
C ALA A 201 20.96 -14.21 5.82
N GLY A 202 21.45 -15.30 6.45
CA GLY A 202 20.74 -16.58 6.50
C GLY A 202 19.52 -16.61 7.42
N MET A 203 19.24 -15.54 8.17
CA MET A 203 18.05 -15.44 9.04
C MET A 203 16.90 -14.76 8.31
N PHE A 204 15.68 -15.28 8.51
CA PHE A 204 14.47 -14.59 8.09
C PHE A 204 14.41 -13.19 8.72
N TYR A 205 14.08 -12.17 7.93
CA TYR A 205 14.19 -10.77 8.35
C TYR A 205 13.42 -10.44 9.64
N ALA A 206 12.31 -11.14 9.91
CA ALA A 206 11.51 -10.93 11.11
C ALA A 206 12.18 -11.45 12.39
N ASP A 207 13.06 -12.45 12.27
CA ASP A 207 13.80 -13.05 13.39
C ASP A 207 15.19 -12.44 13.59
N ARG A 208 15.58 -11.51 12.70
CA ARG A 208 16.93 -10.95 12.61
C ARG A 208 17.19 -9.96 13.74
N VAL A 209 17.79 -10.44 14.83
CA VAL A 209 18.23 -9.62 15.98
C VAL A 209 19.65 -9.98 16.41
N TYR A 210 20.44 -9.00 16.88
CA TYR A 210 21.83 -9.23 17.30
C TYR A 210 22.01 -10.39 18.31
N PRO A 211 21.17 -10.55 19.35
CA PRO A 211 21.28 -11.71 20.24
C PRO A 211 21.19 -13.06 19.52
N ALA A 212 20.34 -13.17 18.49
CA ALA A 212 20.20 -14.38 17.68
C ALA A 212 21.44 -14.60 16.80
N VAL A 213 21.93 -13.55 16.13
CA VAL A 213 23.15 -13.60 15.31
C VAL A 213 24.36 -14.02 16.15
N PHE A 214 24.54 -13.44 17.34
CA PHE A 214 25.65 -13.78 18.24
C PHE A 214 25.54 -15.19 18.83
N ARG A 215 24.32 -15.70 19.06
CA ARG A 215 24.11 -17.09 19.46
C ARG A 215 24.51 -18.05 18.35
N ALA A 216 24.09 -17.78 17.11
CA ALA A 216 24.48 -18.57 15.94
C ALA A 216 26.01 -18.50 15.70
N ALA A 217 26.62 -17.34 15.90
CA ALA A 217 28.06 -17.17 15.80
C ALA A 217 28.84 -17.99 16.84
N GLY A 218 28.35 -18.05 18.09
CA GLY A 218 28.93 -18.91 19.12
C GLY A 218 28.84 -20.40 18.78
N GLN A 219 27.69 -20.85 18.25
CA GLN A 219 27.52 -22.23 17.75
C GLN A 219 28.44 -22.54 16.56
N ALA A 220 28.76 -21.52 15.76
CA ALA A 220 29.71 -21.61 14.66
C ALA A 220 31.18 -21.53 15.11
N GLY A 221 31.46 -21.37 16.41
CA GLY A 221 32.82 -21.36 16.96
C GLY A 221 33.50 -20.00 17.00
N VAL A 222 32.75 -18.88 16.97
CA VAL A 222 33.30 -17.57 17.33
C VAL A 222 33.55 -17.55 18.85
N ASP A 223 34.74 -17.12 19.25
CA ASP A 223 35.17 -17.17 20.65
C ASP A 223 34.33 -16.25 21.56
N GLY A 224 34.20 -16.64 22.83
CA GLY A 224 33.36 -15.93 23.79
C GLY A 224 33.81 -14.49 24.07
N SER A 225 35.11 -14.21 23.99
CA SER A 225 35.64 -12.85 24.24
C SER A 225 35.28 -11.89 23.12
N THR A 226 35.39 -12.32 21.87
CA THR A 226 34.92 -11.57 20.69
C THR A 226 33.42 -11.32 20.76
N LEU A 227 32.61 -12.33 21.13
CA LEU A 227 31.17 -12.16 21.28
C LEU A 227 30.81 -11.18 22.41
N GLN A 228 31.57 -11.15 23.51
CA GLN A 228 31.39 -10.18 24.58
C GLN A 228 31.72 -8.76 24.11
N ALA A 229 32.84 -8.59 23.40
CA ALA A 229 33.23 -7.31 22.82
C ALA A 229 32.20 -6.79 21.80
N LEU A 230 31.68 -7.66 20.94
CA LEU A 230 30.61 -7.35 20.00
C LEU A 230 29.31 -6.93 20.69
N ARG A 231 28.92 -7.58 21.79
CA ARG A 231 27.74 -7.17 22.57
C ARG A 231 27.91 -5.77 23.15
N ALA A 232 29.09 -5.47 23.72
CA ALA A 232 29.41 -4.15 24.26
C ALA A 232 29.42 -3.08 23.16
N PHE A 233 30.01 -3.40 22.01
CA PHE A 233 30.05 -2.53 20.84
C PHE A 233 28.64 -2.22 20.33
N VAL A 234 27.83 -3.25 20.07
CA VAL A 234 26.45 -3.11 19.60
C VAL A 234 25.53 -2.46 20.63
N ALA A 235 25.85 -2.47 21.92
CA ALA A 235 25.05 -1.74 22.92
C ALA A 235 25.21 -0.21 22.82
N SER A 236 26.34 0.28 22.29
CA SER A 236 26.72 1.71 22.37
C SER A 236 27.05 2.36 21.02
N ARG A 237 27.39 1.57 20.00
CA ARG A 237 28.00 2.02 18.73
C ARG A 237 27.26 1.49 17.49
N ARG A 238 25.97 1.13 17.61
CA ARG A 238 25.19 0.68 16.42
C ARG A 238 25.19 1.75 15.35
N VAL A 239 25.32 1.30 14.11
CA VAL A 239 25.18 2.15 12.94
C VAL A 239 23.79 1.95 12.35
N ASP A 240 22.97 2.99 12.44
CA ASP A 240 21.68 3.06 11.75
C ASP A 240 21.88 3.72 10.38
N GLN A 241 22.26 2.91 9.40
CA GLN A 241 22.49 3.37 8.03
C GLN A 241 21.18 3.82 7.37
N LYS A 242 20.07 3.11 7.64
CA LYS A 242 18.75 3.49 7.13
C LYS A 242 18.40 4.91 7.59
N ARG A 243 18.54 5.21 8.87
CA ARG A 243 18.26 6.56 9.40
C ARG A 243 19.18 7.63 8.80
N ARG A 244 20.46 7.33 8.59
CA ARG A 244 21.41 8.27 7.94
C ARG A 244 20.98 8.60 6.51
N ASP A 245 20.62 7.59 5.72
CA ASP A 245 20.15 7.77 4.35
C ASP A 245 18.82 8.53 4.30
N ALA A 246 17.89 8.25 5.21
CA ALA A 246 16.63 8.97 5.32
C ALA A 246 16.86 10.46 5.59
N LEU A 247 17.75 10.82 6.53
CA LEU A 247 18.09 12.21 6.81
C LEU A 247 18.82 12.88 5.64
N ALA A 248 19.70 12.15 4.96
CA ALA A 248 20.38 12.66 3.76
C ALA A 248 19.38 13.00 2.65
N MET A 249 18.35 12.17 2.45
CA MET A 249 17.27 12.43 1.50
C MET A 249 16.50 13.71 1.86
N LEU A 250 16.12 13.88 3.13
CA LEU A 250 15.44 15.10 3.58
C LEU A 250 16.29 16.35 3.31
N GLY A 251 17.60 16.28 3.56
CA GLY A 251 18.54 17.35 3.23
C GLY A 251 18.66 17.62 1.72
N ALA A 252 18.72 16.56 0.90
CA ALA A 252 18.76 16.67 -0.56
C ALA A 252 17.48 17.33 -1.12
N MET A 253 16.31 16.94 -0.60
CA MET A 253 15.02 17.54 -0.98
C MET A 253 14.98 19.03 -0.64
N GLN A 254 15.43 19.42 0.55
CA GLN A 254 15.53 20.83 0.94
C GLN A 254 16.51 21.60 0.05
N GLY A 255 17.71 21.04 -0.17
CA GLY A 255 18.73 21.65 -1.01
C GLY A 255 18.23 21.88 -2.44
N ARG A 256 17.52 20.90 -3.00
CA ARG A 256 16.94 20.98 -4.35
C ARG A 256 15.75 21.93 -4.45
N TYR A 257 14.98 22.09 -3.38
CA TYR A 257 13.91 23.09 -3.32
C TYR A 257 14.44 24.52 -3.15
N GLN A 258 15.59 24.68 -2.50
CA GLN A 258 16.20 25.99 -2.22
C GLN A 258 17.20 26.44 -3.32
N GLY A 259 17.84 25.50 -4.00
CA GLY A 259 18.86 25.74 -5.04
C GLY A 259 18.29 25.94 -6.44
N GLU A 260 19.05 26.62 -7.31
CA GLU A 260 18.71 27.12 -8.65
C GLU A 260 17.72 28.31 -8.69
N GLY A 261 18.24 29.47 -8.26
CA GLY A 261 17.85 30.77 -8.80
C GLY A 261 16.38 31.15 -8.73
N GLY A 262 15.68 30.91 -7.61
CA GLY A 262 14.29 31.34 -7.42
C GLY A 262 13.25 30.66 -8.34
N ASP A 263 13.69 29.92 -9.35
CA ASP A 263 12.91 29.37 -10.46
C ASP A 263 12.79 27.84 -10.40
N ALA A 264 13.70 27.13 -9.69
CA ALA A 264 13.56 25.68 -9.44
C ALA A 264 12.30 25.30 -8.64
N ARG A 265 11.72 26.26 -7.92
CA ARG A 265 10.39 26.12 -7.29
C ARG A 265 9.27 25.91 -8.32
N ALA A 266 9.48 26.35 -9.55
CA ALA A 266 8.48 26.40 -10.61
C ALA A 266 8.70 25.35 -11.71
N VAL A 267 9.82 24.62 -11.72
CA VAL A 267 10.09 23.60 -12.75
C VAL A 267 9.53 22.24 -12.34
N PRO A 268 8.45 21.76 -12.98
CA PRO A 268 7.94 20.42 -12.73
C PRO A 268 8.97 19.38 -13.19
N LYS A 269 8.94 18.20 -12.57
CA LYS A 269 9.73 17.06 -13.04
C LYS A 269 9.45 16.81 -14.52
N ARG A 270 10.51 16.69 -15.32
CA ARG A 270 10.43 16.23 -16.70
C ARG A 270 10.88 14.78 -16.76
N VAL A 271 10.16 13.99 -17.53
CA VAL A 271 10.46 12.57 -17.77
C VAL A 271 10.72 12.35 -19.26
N GLU A 272 11.58 11.38 -19.56
CA GLU A 272 11.93 11.01 -20.95
C GLU A 272 11.12 9.82 -21.47
N PHE A 273 10.18 9.31 -20.66
CA PHE A 273 9.30 8.21 -21.02
C PHE A 273 7.86 8.70 -21.22
N HIS A 274 7.08 7.95 -22.00
CA HIS A 274 5.64 8.09 -22.06
C HIS A 274 4.99 7.13 -21.05
N PHE A 275 4.08 7.64 -20.23
CA PHE A 275 3.40 6.80 -19.25
C PHE A 275 2.26 6.01 -19.91
N GLU A 276 2.42 4.69 -19.98
CA GLU A 276 1.39 3.77 -20.48
C GLU A 276 0.48 3.29 -19.33
N ALA A 277 -0.82 3.60 -19.46
CA ALA A 277 -1.88 3.18 -18.55
C ALA A 277 -2.27 1.70 -18.77
N THR A 278 -1.41 0.81 -18.29
CA THR A 278 -1.61 -0.66 -18.37
C THR A 278 -2.75 -1.13 -17.46
N ASP A 279 -3.31 -2.31 -17.70
CA ASP A 279 -4.34 -2.91 -16.84
C ASP A 279 -3.93 -2.99 -15.35
N ALA A 280 -2.66 -3.32 -15.08
CA ALA A 280 -2.13 -3.34 -13.71
C ALA A 280 -2.17 -1.95 -13.05
N TRP A 281 -1.98 -0.89 -13.83
CA TRP A 281 -2.09 0.48 -13.38
C TRP A 281 -3.54 0.86 -13.11
N GLU A 282 -4.45 0.55 -14.03
CA GLU A 282 -5.88 0.83 -13.85
C GLU A 282 -6.43 0.11 -12.61
N HIS A 283 -5.99 -1.12 -12.35
CA HIS A 283 -6.37 -1.84 -11.14
C HIS A 283 -5.90 -1.13 -9.85
N ILE A 284 -4.67 -0.61 -9.83
CA ILE A 284 -4.14 0.17 -8.70
C ILE A 284 -4.92 1.48 -8.54
N ARG A 285 -5.13 2.21 -9.63
CA ARG A 285 -5.85 3.48 -9.66
C ARG A 285 -7.27 3.32 -9.13
N GLU A 286 -8.02 2.38 -9.70
CA GLU A 286 -9.38 2.08 -9.27
C GLU A 286 -9.44 1.61 -7.82
N SER A 287 -8.50 0.76 -7.38
CA SER A 287 -8.47 0.28 -5.99
C SER A 287 -8.15 1.41 -5.01
N ALA A 288 -7.26 2.33 -5.38
CA ALA A 288 -6.94 3.51 -4.56
C ALA A 288 -8.12 4.51 -4.49
N GLU A 289 -8.85 4.68 -5.59
CA GLU A 289 -10.06 5.51 -5.67
C GLU A 289 -11.25 4.88 -4.93
N ARG A 290 -11.45 3.56 -5.09
CA ARG A 290 -12.41 2.78 -4.30
C ARG A 290 -12.04 2.83 -2.82
N GLY A 291 -10.75 2.77 -2.48
CA GLY A 291 -10.21 2.99 -1.14
C GLY A 291 -10.62 4.35 -0.55
N ALA A 292 -10.58 5.41 -1.35
CA ALA A 292 -11.07 6.74 -0.98
C ALA A 292 -12.61 6.79 -0.85
N PHE A 293 -13.33 5.97 -1.62
CA PHE A 293 -14.78 5.82 -1.51
C PHE A 293 -15.22 4.90 -0.34
N THR A 294 -14.35 4.00 0.12
CA THR A 294 -14.58 3.11 1.27
C THR A 294 -14.31 3.76 2.63
N ALA A 295 -13.88 5.03 2.65
CA ALA A 295 -13.97 5.88 3.84
C ALA A 295 -15.40 6.38 4.10
N ALA A 296 -16.35 6.11 3.21
CA ALA A 296 -17.70 5.82 3.64
C ALA A 296 -17.75 4.31 3.94
N ALA A 297 -17.49 3.95 5.19
CA ALA A 297 -18.14 2.76 5.72
C ALA A 297 -19.63 2.99 5.50
N SER A 298 -20.19 2.49 4.39
CA SER A 298 -21.63 2.39 4.27
C SER A 298 -22.08 1.72 5.56
N ALA A 299 -22.97 2.38 6.29
CA ALA A 299 -23.56 1.80 7.48
C ALA A 299 -23.98 0.36 7.12
N PRO A 300 -23.78 -0.62 8.03
CA PRO A 300 -24.20 -1.99 7.78
C PRO A 300 -25.63 -1.97 7.25
N ASP A 301 -25.83 -2.43 6.03
CA ASP A 301 -27.14 -2.41 5.41
C ASP A 301 -28.10 -3.22 6.29
N ALA A 302 -29.24 -2.61 6.65
CA ALA A 302 -30.17 -3.20 7.61
C ALA A 302 -30.73 -4.55 7.12
N ALA A 303 -30.87 -4.73 5.80
CA ALA A 303 -31.28 -5.99 5.21
C ALA A 303 -30.17 -7.05 5.29
N VAL A 304 -28.90 -6.66 5.12
CA VAL A 304 -27.75 -7.56 5.29
C VAL A 304 -27.62 -8.02 6.75
N GLU A 305 -27.83 -7.14 7.72
CA GLU A 305 -27.84 -7.50 9.14
C GLU A 305 -29.05 -8.35 9.53
N ALA A 306 -30.21 -8.13 8.92
CA ALA A 306 -31.36 -9.02 9.07
C ALA A 306 -31.07 -10.43 8.51
N LEU A 307 -30.42 -10.54 7.34
CA LEU A 307 -30.04 -11.81 6.73
C LEU A 307 -29.04 -12.62 7.57
N LYS A 308 -28.07 -11.95 8.20
CA LYS A 308 -27.13 -12.60 9.13
C LYS A 308 -27.86 -13.27 10.30
N ARG A 309 -28.96 -12.68 10.76
CA ARG A 309 -29.77 -13.21 11.87
C ARG A 309 -30.77 -14.29 11.43
N GLY A 310 -31.28 -14.22 10.20
CA GLY A 310 -32.34 -15.09 9.68
C GLY A 310 -31.89 -16.41 9.05
N GLY A 311 -30.58 -16.67 8.96
CA GLY A 311 -30.03 -17.82 8.22
C GLY A 311 -29.89 -17.56 6.72
N GLY A 312 -29.19 -18.43 5.98
CA GLY A 312 -28.97 -18.27 4.54
C GLY A 312 -27.86 -17.27 4.13
N TYR A 313 -27.28 -16.55 5.09
CA TYR A 313 -26.18 -15.59 4.84
C TYR A 313 -25.01 -16.19 4.06
N MET A 314 -24.62 -17.44 4.35
CA MET A 314 -23.50 -18.07 3.64
C MET A 314 -23.81 -18.37 2.17
N ALA A 315 -25.06 -18.70 1.84
CA ALA A 315 -25.48 -18.89 0.46
C ALA A 315 -25.51 -17.53 -0.28
N ALA A 316 -26.08 -16.50 0.35
CA ALA A 316 -26.08 -15.15 -0.20
C ALA A 316 -24.67 -14.59 -0.40
N ARG A 317 -23.74 -14.86 0.53
CA ARG A 317 -22.33 -14.47 0.41
C ARG A 317 -21.66 -15.15 -0.79
N LYS A 318 -21.96 -16.43 -1.06
CA LYS A 318 -21.46 -17.13 -2.26
C LYS A 318 -22.04 -16.50 -3.54
N GLY A 319 -23.33 -16.17 -3.55
CA GLY A 319 -23.97 -15.46 -4.67
C GLY A 319 -23.37 -14.06 -4.91
N ALA A 320 -23.11 -13.30 -3.84
CA ALA A 320 -22.46 -12.00 -3.91
C ALA A 320 -21.02 -12.10 -4.43
N LEU A 321 -20.26 -13.12 -4.02
CA LEU A 321 -18.94 -13.40 -4.57
C LEU A 321 -19.02 -13.71 -6.08
N GLY A 322 -19.97 -14.53 -6.50
CA GLY A 322 -20.22 -14.83 -7.92
C GLY A 322 -20.52 -13.55 -8.72
N ARG A 323 -21.42 -12.70 -8.22
CA ARG A 323 -21.72 -11.39 -8.81
C ARG A 323 -20.48 -10.51 -8.94
N ALA A 324 -19.68 -10.40 -7.87
CA ALA A 324 -18.48 -9.57 -7.87
C ALA A 324 -17.44 -10.06 -8.90
N LEU A 325 -17.22 -11.36 -8.98
CA LEU A 325 -16.30 -11.96 -9.95
C LEU A 325 -16.81 -11.84 -11.39
N ALA A 326 -18.12 -11.95 -11.60
CA ALA A 326 -18.74 -11.76 -12.91
C ALA A 326 -18.56 -10.32 -13.44
N ILE A 327 -18.78 -9.32 -12.59
CA ILE A 327 -18.56 -7.90 -12.92
C ILE A 327 -17.09 -7.66 -13.24
N GLU A 328 -16.18 -8.19 -12.43
CA GLU A 328 -14.74 -8.07 -12.63
C GLU A 328 -14.29 -8.74 -13.95
N ALA A 329 -14.79 -9.95 -14.24
CA ALA A 329 -14.47 -10.64 -15.49
C ALA A 329 -14.94 -9.87 -16.73
N ALA A 330 -16.10 -9.21 -16.66
CA ALA A 330 -16.60 -8.38 -17.75
C ALA A 330 -15.76 -7.11 -17.95
N ARG A 331 -15.36 -6.46 -16.85
CA ARG A 331 -14.47 -5.29 -16.89
C ARG A 331 -13.09 -5.61 -17.46
N ARG A 332 -12.51 -6.77 -17.12
CA ARG A 332 -11.21 -7.22 -17.66
C ARG A 332 -11.21 -7.40 -19.17
N GLN A 333 -12.36 -7.64 -19.78
CA GLN A 333 -12.48 -7.72 -21.24
C GLN A 333 -12.80 -6.37 -21.89
N ASN A 334 -12.66 -5.27 -21.12
CA ASN A 334 -12.93 -3.89 -21.50
C ASN A 334 -14.28 -3.70 -22.21
N ARG A 335 -15.30 -4.39 -21.69
CA ARG A 335 -16.59 -4.52 -22.35
C ARG A 335 -17.46 -3.32 -22.00
N GLN A 336 -17.65 -2.42 -22.96
CA GLN A 336 -18.61 -1.34 -22.80
C GLN A 336 -20.04 -1.90 -22.85
N VAL A 337 -20.89 -1.50 -21.90
CA VAL A 337 -22.31 -1.84 -21.91
C VAL A 337 -23.03 -0.77 -22.72
N GLY A 338 -23.44 -1.12 -23.94
CA GLY A 338 -24.31 -0.25 -24.75
C GLY A 338 -25.78 -0.34 -24.31
N ALA A 339 -26.59 0.61 -24.77
CA ALA A 339 -28.02 0.71 -24.44
C ALA A 339 -28.81 -0.59 -24.63
N ALA A 340 -28.58 -1.30 -25.75
CA ALA A 340 -29.27 -2.57 -26.03
C ALA A 340 -29.01 -3.66 -24.96
N LEU A 341 -27.79 -3.69 -24.38
CA LEU A 341 -27.44 -4.68 -23.37
C LEU A 341 -28.01 -4.30 -21.99
N MET A 342 -28.19 -3.01 -21.72
CA MET A 342 -28.92 -2.54 -20.55
C MET A 342 -30.41 -2.83 -20.66
N GLU A 343 -30.99 -2.65 -21.84
CA GLU A 343 -32.39 -3.00 -22.14
C GLU A 343 -32.62 -4.50 -21.96
N ASP A 344 -31.75 -5.35 -22.54
CA ASP A 344 -31.80 -6.81 -22.33
C ASP A 344 -31.78 -7.20 -20.85
N ALA A 345 -30.92 -6.55 -20.05
CA ALA A 345 -30.83 -6.79 -18.61
C ALA A 345 -32.11 -6.36 -17.87
N ALA A 346 -32.65 -5.20 -18.22
CA ALA A 346 -33.89 -4.68 -17.65
C ALA A 346 -35.10 -5.58 -17.99
N GLU A 347 -35.20 -6.06 -19.22
CA GLU A 347 -36.26 -6.99 -19.63
C GLU A 347 -36.13 -8.35 -18.95
N ALA A 348 -34.90 -8.86 -18.78
CA ALA A 348 -34.67 -10.10 -18.07
C ALA A 348 -35.11 -10.01 -16.60
N LEU A 349 -34.75 -8.93 -15.91
CA LEU A 349 -35.25 -8.65 -14.56
C LEU A 349 -36.77 -8.57 -14.52
N CYS A 350 -37.41 -7.94 -15.51
CA CYS A 350 -38.87 -7.92 -15.61
C CYS A 350 -39.45 -9.34 -15.68
N ARG A 351 -38.88 -10.21 -16.52
CA ARG A 351 -39.37 -11.60 -16.66
C ARG A 351 -39.17 -12.42 -15.39
N GLU A 352 -37.98 -12.36 -14.79
CA GLU A 352 -37.62 -13.15 -13.60
C GLU A 352 -38.45 -12.77 -12.38
N HIS A 353 -38.84 -11.49 -12.26
CA HIS A 353 -39.67 -11.00 -11.16
C HIS A 353 -41.15 -10.82 -11.51
N GLY A 354 -41.59 -11.26 -12.70
CA GLY A 354 -42.99 -11.18 -13.14
C GLY A 354 -43.54 -9.75 -13.24
N LEU A 355 -42.71 -8.79 -13.64
CA LEU A 355 -43.06 -7.37 -13.73
C LEU A 355 -43.64 -7.05 -15.12
N GLY A 356 -44.72 -6.26 -15.15
CA GLY A 356 -45.43 -5.88 -16.38
C GLY A 356 -44.72 -4.87 -17.30
N GLY A 357 -43.39 -4.72 -17.20
CA GLY A 357 -42.58 -3.83 -18.03
C GLY A 357 -41.76 -2.80 -17.24
N LEU A 358 -41.05 -1.92 -17.95
CA LEU A 358 -40.05 -0.99 -17.41
C LEU A 358 -40.61 -0.02 -16.34
N GLY A 359 -41.87 0.39 -16.43
CA GLY A 359 -42.52 1.20 -15.40
C GLY A 359 -42.68 0.45 -14.06
N ALA A 360 -42.99 -0.84 -14.12
CA ALA A 360 -43.05 -1.70 -12.93
C ALA A 360 -41.65 -2.05 -12.40
N LEU A 361 -40.64 -2.10 -13.26
CA LEU A 361 -39.24 -2.27 -12.89
C LEU A 361 -38.72 -1.11 -12.05
N GLY A 362 -38.99 0.15 -12.43
CA GLY A 362 -38.59 1.32 -11.64
C GLY A 362 -39.16 1.28 -10.21
N ALA A 363 -40.45 0.96 -10.06
CA ALA A 363 -41.08 0.81 -8.75
C ALA A 363 -40.53 -0.40 -7.95
N TRP A 364 -40.11 -1.46 -8.64
CA TRP A 364 -39.44 -2.59 -8.01
C TRP A 364 -38.04 -2.22 -7.52
N LEU A 365 -37.22 -1.56 -8.35
CA LEU A 365 -35.87 -1.09 -8.00
C LEU A 365 -35.89 -0.14 -6.82
N ALA A 366 -36.84 0.80 -6.79
CA ALA A 366 -37.01 1.73 -5.68
C ALA A 366 -37.29 0.99 -4.35
N ARG A 367 -38.07 -0.11 -4.38
CA ARG A 367 -38.29 -0.97 -3.19
C ARG A 367 -37.04 -1.71 -2.73
N GLN A 368 -36.09 -1.96 -3.64
CA GLN A 368 -34.78 -2.54 -3.32
C GLN A 368 -33.76 -1.50 -2.84
N GLY A 369 -34.15 -0.23 -2.73
CA GLY A 369 -33.25 0.86 -2.33
C GLY A 369 -32.39 1.42 -3.47
N VAL A 370 -32.62 1.02 -4.72
CA VAL A 370 -31.96 1.62 -5.89
C VAL A 370 -32.78 2.83 -6.32
N VAL A 371 -32.33 4.04 -5.97
CA VAL A 371 -33.13 5.26 -6.15
C VAL A 371 -32.36 6.30 -6.94
N GLY A 372 -33.02 6.87 -7.94
CA GLY A 372 -32.44 7.90 -8.81
C GLY A 372 -31.80 7.32 -10.07
N GLU A 373 -31.63 8.18 -11.06
CA GLU A 373 -31.21 7.81 -12.41
C GLU A 373 -29.80 7.21 -12.43
N ALA A 374 -28.83 7.85 -11.77
CA ALA A 374 -27.44 7.39 -11.75
C ALA A 374 -27.27 6.02 -11.08
N GLU A 375 -28.00 5.75 -9.99
CA GLU A 375 -27.95 4.45 -9.32
C GLU A 375 -28.64 3.36 -10.13
N THR A 376 -29.74 3.71 -10.79
CA THR A 376 -30.46 2.80 -11.69
C THR A 376 -29.60 2.38 -12.87
N VAL A 377 -28.94 3.35 -13.53
CA VAL A 377 -28.02 3.07 -14.63
C VAL A 377 -26.89 2.17 -14.16
N ARG A 378 -26.22 2.52 -13.05
CA ARG A 378 -25.13 1.71 -12.48
C ARG A 378 -25.59 0.28 -12.17
N PHE A 379 -26.76 0.11 -11.56
CA PHE A 379 -27.29 -1.20 -11.23
C PHE A 379 -27.56 -2.05 -12.47
N LEU A 380 -28.17 -1.46 -13.51
CA LEU A 380 -28.47 -2.15 -14.77
C LEU A 380 -27.21 -2.47 -15.57
N GLU A 381 -26.19 -1.60 -15.55
CA GLU A 381 -24.89 -1.89 -16.15
C GLU A 381 -24.20 -3.08 -15.47
N GLU A 382 -24.18 -3.12 -14.14
CA GLU A 382 -23.65 -4.25 -13.39
C GLU A 382 -24.44 -5.53 -13.66
N GLU A 383 -25.76 -5.44 -13.76
CA GLU A 383 -26.62 -6.58 -14.11
C GLU A 383 -26.32 -7.11 -15.53
N ALA A 384 -26.11 -6.21 -16.50
CA ALA A 384 -25.73 -6.59 -17.86
C ALA A 384 -24.37 -7.30 -17.90
N HIS A 385 -23.42 -6.89 -17.05
CA HIS A 385 -22.13 -7.59 -16.89
C HIS A 385 -22.30 -9.00 -16.31
N VAL A 386 -23.11 -9.16 -15.28
CA VAL A 386 -23.37 -10.47 -14.66
C VAL A 386 -23.94 -11.44 -15.67
N ARG A 387 -24.97 -11.02 -16.41
CA ARG A 387 -25.64 -11.86 -17.43
C ARG A 387 -24.75 -12.18 -18.62
N TRP A 388 -23.84 -11.28 -18.96
CA TRP A 388 -22.82 -11.59 -19.96
C TRP A 388 -21.88 -12.68 -19.44
N ALA A 389 -21.41 -12.59 -18.20
CA ALA A 389 -20.52 -13.58 -17.62
C ALA A 389 -21.20 -14.95 -17.52
N GLU A 390 -22.47 -15.01 -17.13
CA GLU A 390 -23.26 -16.24 -17.11
C GLU A 390 -23.36 -16.89 -18.50
N ARG A 391 -23.52 -16.09 -19.57
CA ARG A 391 -23.52 -16.61 -20.94
C ARG A 391 -22.17 -17.13 -21.39
N VAL A 392 -21.09 -16.40 -21.07
CA VAL A 392 -19.73 -16.76 -21.50
C VAL A 392 -19.18 -17.95 -20.73
N TYR A 393 -19.40 -17.98 -19.42
CA TYR A 393 -18.86 -19.00 -18.53
C TYR A 393 -19.88 -20.08 -18.15
N GLY A 394 -21.08 -20.09 -18.73
CA GLY A 394 -22.13 -21.08 -18.40
C GLY A 394 -21.65 -22.52 -18.52
N GLY A 395 -20.90 -22.85 -19.58
CA GLY A 395 -20.32 -24.19 -19.75
C GLY A 395 -19.25 -24.55 -18.70
N GLU A 396 -18.53 -23.57 -18.18
CA GLU A 396 -17.58 -23.75 -17.05
C GLU A 396 -18.34 -23.99 -15.75
N VAL A 397 -19.39 -23.21 -15.50
CA VAL A 397 -20.25 -23.34 -14.32
C VAL A 397 -20.87 -24.74 -14.24
N GLU A 398 -21.44 -25.23 -15.36
CA GLU A 398 -21.99 -26.59 -15.43
C GLU A 398 -20.94 -27.67 -15.15
N ARG A 399 -19.72 -27.50 -15.68
CA ARG A 399 -18.61 -28.45 -15.41
C ARG A 399 -18.24 -28.48 -13.92
N CYS A 400 -18.23 -27.32 -13.26
CA CYS A 400 -17.90 -27.20 -11.85
C CYS A 400 -19.03 -27.68 -10.91
N LEU A 401 -20.26 -27.85 -11.42
CA LEU A 401 -21.43 -28.18 -10.61
C LEU A 401 -21.28 -29.50 -9.86
N VAL A 402 -20.69 -30.52 -10.52
CA VAL A 402 -20.43 -31.82 -9.87
C VAL A 402 -19.46 -31.67 -8.70
N GLY A 403 -18.35 -30.95 -8.90
CA GLY A 403 -17.38 -30.69 -7.83
C GLY A 403 -17.99 -29.88 -6.69
N TYR A 404 -18.88 -28.93 -7.00
CA TYR A 404 -19.64 -28.19 -6.01
C TYR A 404 -20.55 -29.11 -5.17
N LEU A 405 -21.35 -29.97 -5.82
CA LEU A 405 -22.24 -30.92 -5.14
C LEU A 405 -21.45 -31.90 -4.26
N GLN A 406 -20.26 -32.33 -4.70
CA GLN A 406 -19.38 -33.18 -3.92
C GLN A 406 -18.83 -32.44 -2.69
N ALA A 407 -18.36 -31.20 -2.87
CA ALA A 407 -17.83 -30.38 -1.79
C ALA A 407 -18.88 -29.99 -0.74
N THR A 408 -20.16 -29.91 -1.12
CA THR A 408 -21.28 -29.65 -0.20
C THR A 408 -21.88 -30.91 0.40
N GLY A 409 -21.47 -32.10 -0.03
CA GLY A 409 -22.05 -33.38 0.38
C GLY A 409 -23.39 -33.72 -0.30
N ALA A 410 -23.99 -32.79 -1.03
CA ALA A 410 -25.27 -32.98 -1.71
C ALA A 410 -25.21 -34.04 -2.84
N TYR A 411 -24.03 -34.30 -3.40
CA TYR A 411 -23.87 -35.28 -4.48
C TYR A 411 -24.28 -36.71 -4.06
N GLY A 412 -23.93 -37.12 -2.83
CA GLY A 412 -24.30 -38.44 -2.32
C GLY A 412 -25.81 -38.56 -2.09
N GLU A 413 -26.39 -37.56 -1.42
CA GLU A 413 -27.82 -37.52 -1.10
C GLU A 413 -28.71 -37.57 -2.36
N LEU A 414 -28.35 -36.81 -3.39
CA LEU A 414 -29.09 -36.78 -4.66
C LEU A 414 -29.01 -38.11 -5.40
N ARG A 415 -27.85 -38.79 -5.38
CA ARG A 415 -27.69 -40.10 -6.02
C ARG A 415 -28.39 -41.24 -5.29
N GLU A 416 -28.44 -41.19 -3.96
CA GLU A 416 -29.17 -42.18 -3.16
C GLU A 416 -30.69 -42.00 -3.27
N GLY A 417 -31.17 -40.77 -3.48
CA GLY A 417 -32.57 -40.46 -3.76
C GLY A 417 -33.07 -41.09 -5.07
N GLU A 418 -32.27 -41.06 -6.14
CA GLU A 418 -32.61 -41.69 -7.43
C GLU A 418 -32.66 -43.23 -7.37
N GLY A 419 -31.96 -43.87 -6.41
CA GLY A 419 -31.95 -45.32 -6.24
C GLY A 419 -33.12 -45.90 -5.45
N ARG A 420 -34.05 -45.06 -4.96
CA ARG A 420 -35.24 -45.49 -4.19
C ARG A 420 -36.57 -45.40 -4.94
N GLU A 421 -36.58 -44.82 -6.14
CA GLU A 421 -37.78 -44.69 -6.99
C GLU A 421 -37.79 -45.58 -8.25
N GLY A 422 -36.77 -46.43 -8.44
CA GLY A 422 -36.74 -47.48 -9.47
C GLY A 422 -36.75 -48.87 -8.84
#